data_AF-A0A329UKX1-F1
#
_entry.id   AF-A0A329UKX1-F1
#
_cell.length_a   1.000
_cell.length_b   1.000
_cell.length_c   1.000
_cell.angle_alpha   90.00
_cell.angle_beta   90.00
_cell.angle_gamma   90.00
#
_symmetry.space_group_name_H-M   'P 1'
#
loop_
_entity.id
_entity.type
_entity.pdbx_description
1 polymer ?
#
loop_
_entity_poly.entity_id
_entity_poly.type
_entity_poly.pdbx_seq_one_letter_code
_entity_poly.pdbx_strand_id
1 'polypeptide(L)'
;MADTKKPVPSLAQLKQLHAKCMVKISELSDSVSKTVTELSGKKADKVAVQSLTIPASGWMSDNSTFPKYVDIAISGLTANDVVCVIVPPSAAAKAAGICTVSESLAGKLRIRAQYVPTAAITATYYIVR
;
A
#
# COMPACT_ATOMS: atom_id res chain seq x y z
N MET A 1 -15.84 63.68 6.85
CA MET A 1 -15.75 62.52 7.76
C MET A 1 -17.10 61.82 7.76
N ALA A 2 -17.29 60.78 6.95
CA ALA A 2 -18.50 59.97 6.98
C ALA A 2 -18.14 58.64 7.63
N ASP A 3 -18.31 58.59 8.94
CA ASP A 3 -18.08 57.39 9.73
C ASP A 3 -19.24 56.43 9.45
N THR A 4 -19.07 55.56 8.44
CA THR A 4 -20.05 54.53 8.07
C THR A 4 -20.06 53.44 9.14
N LYS A 5 -20.72 53.74 10.26
CA LYS A 5 -20.92 52.81 11.37
C LYS A 5 -21.83 51.68 10.87
N LYS A 6 -21.28 50.48 10.65
CA LYS A 6 -22.06 49.28 10.32
C LYS A 6 -23.21 49.15 11.34
N PRO A 7 -24.46 48.96 10.90
CA PRO A 7 -25.60 48.89 11.81
C PRO A 7 -25.43 47.70 12.76
N VAL A 8 -25.66 47.94 14.05
CA VAL A 8 -25.58 46.90 15.07
C VAL A 8 -26.65 45.85 14.76
N PRO A 9 -26.30 44.56 14.62
CA PRO A 9 -27.27 43.52 14.30
C PRO A 9 -28.29 43.38 15.43
N SER A 10 -29.56 43.20 15.05
CA SER A 10 -30.66 43.01 16.00
C SER A 10 -30.53 41.67 16.73
N LEU A 11 -31.17 41.54 17.90
CA LEU A 11 -31.21 40.29 18.66
C LEU A 11 -31.69 39.10 17.79
N ALA A 12 -32.64 39.34 16.88
CA ALA A 12 -33.14 38.34 15.96
C ALA A 12 -32.08 37.87 14.96
N GLN A 13 -31.30 38.81 14.42
CA GLN A 13 -30.19 38.52 13.51
C GLN A 13 -29.08 37.72 14.22
N LEU A 14 -28.76 38.06 15.48
CA LEU A 14 -27.78 37.31 16.29
C LEU A 14 -28.24 35.87 16.56
N LYS A 15 -29.50 35.65 16.91
CA LYS A 15 -30.06 34.29 17.10
C LYS A 15 -30.02 33.47 15.83
N GLN A 16 -30.34 34.07 14.68
CA GLN A 16 -30.27 33.40 13.38
C GLN A 16 -28.83 33.04 13.01
N LEU A 17 -27.88 33.95 13.27
CA LEU A 17 -26.46 33.71 13.00
C LEU A 17 -25.91 32.58 13.87
N HIS A 18 -26.29 32.55 15.16
CA HIS A 18 -25.94 31.48 16.09
C HIS A 18 -26.47 30.12 15.59
N ALA A 19 -27.73 30.04 15.20
CA ALA A 19 -28.32 28.81 14.66
C ALA A 19 -27.58 28.33 13.40
N LYS A 20 -27.27 29.25 12.47
CA LYS A 20 -26.47 28.93 11.26
C LYS A 20 -25.06 28.45 11.62
N CYS A 21 -24.42 29.06 12.60
CA CYS A 21 -23.09 28.66 13.07
C CYS A 21 -23.10 27.25 13.67
N MET A 22 -24.09 26.94 14.51
CA MET A 22 -24.26 25.62 15.10
C MET A 22 -24.45 24.53 14.04
N VAL A 23 -25.26 24.79 13.02
CA VAL A 23 -25.43 23.86 11.89
C VAL A 23 -24.13 23.66 11.12
N LYS A 24 -23.34 24.72 10.90
CA LYS A 24 -22.05 24.61 10.22
C LYS A 24 -21.03 23.82 11.04
N ILE A 25 -21.04 23.97 12.36
CA ILE A 25 -20.17 23.20 13.27
C ILE A 25 -20.56 21.72 13.24
N SER A 26 -21.85 21.38 13.23
CA SER A 26 -22.28 19.98 13.12
C SER A 26 -21.89 19.36 11.78
N GLU A 27 -22.14 20.06 10.67
CA GLU A 27 -21.74 19.60 9.33
C GLU A 27 -20.22 19.33 9.25
N LEU A 28 -19.42 20.25 9.80
CA LEU A 28 -17.97 20.09 9.87
C LEU A 28 -17.57 18.90 10.74
N SER A 29 -18.18 18.75 11.91
CA SER A 29 -17.92 17.63 12.83
C SER A 29 -18.23 16.28 12.16
N ASP A 30 -19.34 16.18 11.45
CA ASP A 30 -19.72 14.97 10.71
C ASP A 30 -18.75 14.66 9.57
N SER A 31 -18.36 15.69 8.80
CA SER A 31 -17.38 15.54 7.73
C SER A 31 -16.03 15.09 8.28
N VAL A 32 -15.55 15.71 9.36
CA VAL A 32 -14.28 15.35 10.01
C VAL A 32 -14.35 13.93 10.55
N SER A 33 -15.43 13.55 11.23
CA SER A 33 -15.62 12.19 11.75
C SER A 33 -15.60 11.14 10.63
N LYS A 34 -16.28 11.41 9.50
CA LYS A 34 -16.27 10.54 8.33
C LYS A 34 -14.87 10.40 7.75
N THR A 35 -14.15 11.52 7.55
CA THR A 35 -12.78 11.48 7.02
C THR A 35 -11.82 10.77 7.97
N VAL A 36 -11.92 10.99 9.30
CA VAL A 36 -11.10 10.27 10.29
C VAL A 36 -11.40 8.77 10.28
N THR A 37 -12.65 8.38 10.14
CA THR A 37 -13.06 6.97 10.04
C THR A 37 -12.56 6.33 8.75
N GLU A 38 -12.63 7.03 7.63
CA GLU A 38 -12.08 6.56 6.35
C GLU A 38 -10.55 6.46 6.38
N LEU A 39 -9.85 7.41 6.99
CA LEU A 39 -8.40 7.38 7.14
C LEU A 39 -7.93 6.26 8.07
N SER A 40 -8.66 6.04 9.17
CA SER A 40 -8.38 4.91 10.08
C SER A 40 -8.72 3.56 9.45
N GLY A 41 -9.73 3.48 8.59
CA GLY A 41 -10.01 2.29 7.77
C GLY A 41 -8.95 2.01 6.70
N LYS A 42 -8.24 3.05 6.25
CA LYS A 42 -7.15 2.97 5.25
C LYS A 42 -5.76 2.80 5.87
N LYS A 43 -5.63 2.73 7.19
CA LYS A 43 -4.35 2.52 7.86
C LYS A 43 -3.72 1.20 7.39
N ALA A 44 -2.40 1.22 7.18
CA ALA A 44 -1.59 0.13 6.63
C ALA A 44 -1.55 -1.17 7.49
N ASP A 45 -2.30 -1.25 8.60
CA ASP A 45 -2.26 -2.37 9.57
C ASP A 45 -2.90 -3.68 9.06
N LYS A 46 -3.19 -3.80 7.76
CA LYS A 46 -3.69 -5.03 7.11
C LYS A 46 -2.91 -5.38 5.86
N VAL A 47 -1.59 -5.24 5.90
CA VAL A 47 -0.72 -5.85 4.89
C VAL A 47 -1.03 -7.35 4.85
N ALA A 48 -1.83 -7.76 3.87
CA ALA A 48 -2.30 -9.13 3.74
C ALA A 48 -1.14 -10.00 3.26
N VAL A 49 -0.60 -10.80 4.18
CA VAL A 49 0.45 -11.75 3.86
C VAL A 49 -0.18 -12.90 3.07
N GLN A 50 0.35 -13.16 1.88
CA GLN A 50 -0.12 -14.18 0.97
C GLN A 50 0.95 -15.27 0.79
N SER A 51 0.51 -16.50 0.58
CA SER A 51 1.40 -17.61 0.24
C SER A 51 1.95 -17.47 -1.17
N LEU A 52 3.21 -17.85 -1.34
CA LEU A 52 3.93 -17.88 -2.62
C LEU A 52 4.66 -19.22 -2.76
N THR A 53 4.74 -19.73 -3.99
CA THR A 53 5.62 -20.85 -4.30
C THR A 53 6.61 -20.40 -5.37
N ILE A 54 7.88 -20.40 -5.03
CA ILE A 54 8.97 -20.18 -5.98
C ILE A 54 9.24 -21.54 -6.66
N PRO A 55 9.05 -21.66 -7.99
CA PRO A 55 9.15 -22.95 -8.68
C PRO A 55 10.61 -23.40 -8.84
N ALA A 56 10.80 -24.70 -9.07
CA ALA A 56 12.10 -25.30 -9.42
C ALA A 56 12.40 -25.25 -10.93
N SER A 57 11.47 -24.75 -11.74
CA SER A 57 11.53 -24.75 -13.20
C SER A 57 10.98 -23.43 -13.76
N GLY A 58 11.14 -23.21 -15.08
CA GLY A 58 10.69 -21.96 -15.73
C GLY A 58 11.61 -20.76 -15.50
N TRP A 59 12.82 -20.99 -14.99
CA TRP A 59 13.81 -19.94 -14.77
C TRP A 59 14.49 -19.56 -16.08
N MET A 60 14.63 -18.26 -16.29
CA MET A 60 15.36 -17.67 -17.41
C MET A 60 16.72 -17.18 -16.94
N SER A 61 17.55 -16.65 -17.85
CA SER A 61 18.87 -16.12 -17.50
C SER A 61 19.15 -14.78 -18.16
N ASP A 62 19.81 -13.91 -17.41
CA ASP A 62 20.36 -12.64 -17.90
C ASP A 62 21.75 -12.38 -17.29
N ASN A 63 22.32 -11.21 -17.59
CA ASN A 63 23.68 -10.83 -17.17
C ASN A 63 23.70 -10.03 -15.86
N SER A 64 22.67 -10.11 -15.02
CA SER A 64 22.68 -9.43 -13.71
C SER A 64 23.52 -10.18 -12.67
N THR A 65 23.77 -9.57 -11.52
CA THR A 65 24.45 -10.18 -10.36
C THR A 65 23.75 -11.45 -9.84
N PHE A 66 22.43 -11.56 -10.03
CA PHE A 66 21.66 -12.78 -9.80
C PHE A 66 21.09 -13.23 -11.15
N PRO A 67 21.87 -14.00 -11.91
CA PRO A 67 21.63 -14.21 -13.34
C PRO A 67 20.38 -15.05 -13.60
N LYS A 68 19.90 -15.84 -12.64
CA LYS A 68 18.66 -16.62 -12.79
C LYS A 68 17.48 -15.80 -12.32
N TYR A 69 16.41 -15.78 -13.11
CA TYR A 69 15.17 -15.16 -12.68
C TYR A 69 13.93 -15.95 -13.12
N VAL A 70 12.84 -15.78 -12.37
CA VAL A 70 11.51 -16.31 -12.70
C VAL A 70 10.46 -15.22 -12.45
N ASP A 71 9.53 -15.10 -13.39
CA ASP A 71 8.40 -14.18 -13.29
C ASP A 71 7.17 -14.94 -12.78
N ILE A 72 6.64 -14.54 -11.62
CA ILE A 72 5.45 -15.12 -11.01
C ILE A 72 4.28 -14.16 -11.24
N ALA A 73 3.20 -14.64 -11.85
CA ALA A 73 2.02 -13.81 -12.11
C ALA A 73 1.32 -13.41 -10.79
N ILE A 74 1.11 -12.11 -10.60
CA ILE A 74 0.37 -11.55 -9.47
C ILE A 74 -0.63 -10.54 -10.01
N SER A 75 -1.91 -10.88 -9.91
CA SER A 75 -2.99 -10.05 -10.46
C SER A 75 -3.01 -8.66 -9.84
N GLY A 76 -3.06 -7.63 -10.69
CA GLY A 76 -3.12 -6.24 -10.26
C GLY A 76 -1.82 -5.68 -9.68
N LEU A 77 -0.70 -6.41 -9.72
CA LEU A 77 0.61 -5.87 -9.35
C LEU A 77 1.06 -4.81 -10.36
N THR A 78 1.59 -3.69 -9.87
CA THR A 78 2.13 -2.61 -10.70
C THR A 78 3.63 -2.47 -10.51
N ALA A 79 4.31 -1.78 -11.43
CA ALA A 79 5.74 -1.49 -11.28
C ALA A 79 6.07 -0.52 -10.13
N ASN A 80 5.07 0.20 -9.61
CA ASN A 80 5.23 1.12 -8.48
C ASN A 80 4.97 0.43 -7.12
N ASP A 81 4.41 -0.77 -7.13
CA ASP A 81 4.16 -1.54 -5.91
C ASP A 81 5.50 -2.00 -5.32
N VAL A 82 5.60 -1.99 -3.99
CA VAL A 82 6.76 -2.58 -3.29
C VAL A 82 6.35 -3.92 -2.73
N VAL A 83 6.98 -4.99 -3.21
CA VAL A 83 6.74 -6.35 -2.73
C VAL A 83 7.88 -6.81 -1.83
N CYS A 84 7.52 -7.25 -0.64
CA CYS A 84 8.44 -7.94 0.24
C CYS A 84 8.16 -9.44 0.15
N VAL A 85 9.20 -10.23 -0.13
CA VAL A 85 9.12 -11.69 -0.18
C VAL A 85 9.90 -12.25 0.98
N ILE A 86 9.23 -13.03 1.82
CA ILE A 86 9.82 -13.71 2.96
C ILE A 86 10.04 -15.16 2.54
N VAL A 87 11.31 -15.52 2.38
CA VAL A 87 11.73 -16.89 2.10
C VAL A 87 12.25 -17.51 3.38
N PRO A 88 11.56 -18.50 3.98
CA PRO A 88 12.05 -19.23 5.13
C PRO A 88 13.39 -19.92 4.83
N PRO A 89 14.28 -20.07 5.82
CA PRO A 89 15.50 -20.83 5.67
C PRO A 89 15.21 -22.25 5.20
N SER A 90 15.76 -22.63 4.04
CA SER A 90 15.67 -24.00 3.52
C SER A 90 16.93 -24.34 2.74
N ALA A 91 17.24 -25.62 2.61
CA ALA A 91 18.39 -26.10 1.83
C ALA A 91 18.28 -25.66 0.36
N ALA A 92 17.08 -25.74 -0.23
CA ALA A 92 16.82 -25.31 -1.60
C ALA A 92 17.04 -23.80 -1.79
N ALA A 93 16.52 -22.96 -0.88
CA ALA A 93 16.72 -21.50 -0.96
C ALA A 93 18.18 -21.10 -0.79
N LYS A 94 18.90 -21.74 0.15
CA LYS A 94 20.33 -21.50 0.37
C LYS A 94 21.15 -21.90 -0.85
N ALA A 95 20.90 -23.08 -1.41
CA ALA A 95 21.63 -23.60 -2.56
C ALA A 95 21.37 -22.77 -3.83
N ALA A 96 20.12 -22.32 -4.03
CA ALA A 96 19.76 -21.44 -5.14
C ALA A 96 20.38 -20.03 -5.00
N GLY A 97 20.72 -19.60 -3.78
CA GLY A 97 21.18 -18.24 -3.53
C GLY A 97 20.11 -17.23 -3.93
N ILE A 98 18.90 -17.36 -3.37
CA ILE A 98 17.77 -16.46 -3.65
C ILE A 98 18.15 -15.02 -3.27
N CYS A 99 17.90 -14.08 -4.18
CA CYS A 99 18.03 -12.66 -3.92
C CYS A 99 16.99 -12.22 -2.89
N THR A 100 17.39 -11.45 -1.89
CA THR A 100 16.49 -10.93 -0.86
C THR A 100 15.60 -9.80 -1.35
N VAL A 101 15.94 -9.20 -2.51
CA VAL A 101 15.18 -8.13 -3.14
C VAL A 101 14.32 -8.71 -4.25
N SER A 102 13.06 -8.26 -4.34
CA SER A 102 12.14 -8.63 -5.39
C SER A 102 11.88 -7.46 -6.34
N GLU A 103 11.58 -7.75 -7.60
CA GLU A 103 11.31 -6.75 -8.62
C GLU A 103 9.83 -6.79 -8.99
N SER A 104 9.12 -5.68 -8.76
CA SER A 104 7.71 -5.57 -9.11
C SER A 104 7.56 -5.05 -10.53
N LEU A 105 6.82 -5.78 -11.36
CA LEU A 105 6.53 -5.46 -12.75
C LEU A 105 5.01 -5.52 -12.96
N ALA A 106 4.53 -4.93 -14.05
CA ALA A 106 3.11 -4.97 -14.37
C ALA A 106 2.60 -6.43 -14.49
N GLY A 107 1.70 -6.80 -13.58
CA GLY A 107 1.09 -8.13 -13.47
C GLY A 107 2.00 -9.27 -13.01
N LYS A 108 3.26 -9.00 -12.66
CA LYS A 108 4.22 -10.07 -12.32
C LYS A 108 5.31 -9.64 -11.35
N LEU A 109 5.64 -10.53 -10.44
CA LEU A 109 6.74 -10.41 -9.49
C LEU A 109 7.93 -11.20 -10.01
N ARG A 110 9.07 -10.55 -10.20
CA ARG A 110 10.30 -11.22 -10.58
C ARG A 110 11.12 -11.56 -9.35
N ILE A 111 11.47 -12.84 -9.24
CA ILE A 111 12.37 -13.38 -8.22
C ILE A 111 13.70 -13.72 -8.89
N ARG A 112 14.81 -13.36 -8.25
CA ARG A 112 16.15 -13.63 -8.74
C ARG A 112 16.92 -14.61 -7.85
N ALA A 113 17.87 -15.32 -8.44
CA ALA A 113 18.71 -16.30 -7.77
C ALA A 113 20.08 -16.43 -8.45
N GLN A 114 21.05 -17.00 -7.75
CA GLN A 114 22.34 -17.39 -8.32
C GLN A 114 22.20 -18.64 -9.20
N TYR A 115 21.41 -19.60 -8.72
CA TYR A 115 21.19 -20.88 -9.37
C TYR A 115 19.69 -21.22 -9.38
N VAL A 116 19.29 -22.09 -10.30
CA VAL A 116 17.92 -22.61 -10.34
C VAL A 116 17.70 -23.51 -9.11
N PRO A 117 16.65 -23.31 -8.31
CA PRO A 117 16.32 -24.20 -7.20
C PRO A 117 16.11 -25.63 -7.66
N THR A 118 16.65 -26.60 -6.92
CA THR A 118 16.43 -28.04 -7.19
C THR A 118 15.07 -28.54 -6.75
N ALA A 119 14.37 -27.79 -5.89
CA ALA A 119 13.03 -28.06 -5.41
C ALA A 119 12.25 -26.75 -5.26
N ALA A 120 10.92 -26.83 -5.31
CA ALA A 120 10.07 -25.67 -5.08
C ALA A 120 10.25 -25.14 -3.65
N ILE A 121 10.25 -23.82 -3.49
CA ILE A 121 10.46 -23.15 -2.21
C ILE A 121 9.15 -22.48 -1.80
N THR A 122 8.62 -22.86 -0.65
CA THR A 122 7.50 -22.15 -0.03
C THR A 122 7.98 -20.82 0.50
N ALA A 123 7.28 -19.76 0.17
CA ALA A 123 7.54 -18.40 0.64
C ALA A 123 6.22 -17.71 0.98
N THR A 124 6.31 -16.54 1.59
CA THR A 124 5.17 -15.61 1.68
C THR A 124 5.57 -14.27 1.10
N TYR A 125 4.58 -13.50 0.70
CA TYR A 125 4.81 -12.15 0.23
C TYR A 125 3.73 -11.21 0.71
N TYR A 126 4.04 -9.93 0.69
CA TYR A 126 3.06 -8.89 0.88
C TYR A 126 3.39 -7.67 0.03
N ILE A 127 2.34 -6.91 -0.30
CA ILE A 127 2.43 -5.72 -1.13
C ILE A 127 2.23 -4.49 -0.25
N VAL A 128 3.14 -3.54 -0.36
CA VAL A 128 3.01 -2.20 0.19
C VAL A 128 2.66 -1.25 -0.95
N ARG A 129 1.56 -0.51 -0.78
CA ARG A 129 1.02 0.48 -1.73
C ARG A 129 0.71 1.78 -1.02
#